data_AF-A0A7J6QEN2-F1
#
_entry.id   AF-A0A7J6QEN2-F1
#
_cell.length_a   1.000
_cell.length_b   1.000
_cell.length_c   1.000
_cell.angle_alpha   90.00
_cell.angle_beta   90.00
_cell.angle_gamma   90.00
#
_symmetry.space_group_name_H-M   'P 1'
#
loop_
_entity.id
_entity.type
_entity.pdbx_description
1 polymer ?
#
loop_
_entity_poly.entity_id
_entity_poly.type
_entity_poly.pdbx_seq_one_letter_code
_entity_poly.pdbx_strand_id
1 'polypeptide(L)'
;YEGFIRVFKRNTYPNGLTVTMSSTPGLIHSKDDFYVQENGNLIAVETTNSMYDQKIAATLATNPDARHVCLSWQRVMSSIVFSSTAPEFVDSFVEQANSGTYNNQWMVVDVNRHHEGATDEVAMIVEQSIGYSHKGDISSVLLDRGYWKSYNIPYFPDVYEQMGYNDSDKQSSYHQCARSEISDRDAPHLANLEDVMSFSRYNEYLTDPISEGCARLSIASRYDLSTQAKCGAGAGPQAFGAIDAKVVTSKDLTT
;
A
#
# COMPACT_ATOMS: atom_id res chain seq x y z
N TYR A 1 -15.12 -11.11 1.56
CA TYR A 1 -15.64 -11.26 0.19
C TYR A 1 -16.71 -10.23 -0.14
N GLU A 2 -17.26 -9.48 0.82
CA GLU A 2 -18.21 -8.37 0.59
C GLU A 2 -17.66 -7.21 -0.26
N GLY A 3 -16.41 -7.30 -0.75
CA GLY A 3 -15.79 -6.32 -1.62
C GLY A 3 -15.85 -6.59 -3.12
N PHE A 4 -16.51 -7.67 -3.60
CA PHE A 4 -16.43 -8.08 -5.02
C PHE A 4 -17.26 -7.28 -6.02
N ILE A 5 -18.11 -6.34 -5.60
CA ILE A 5 -18.73 -5.42 -6.56
C ILE A 5 -17.68 -4.39 -6.95
N ARG A 6 -17.06 -4.57 -8.11
CA ARG A 6 -15.92 -3.74 -8.56
C ARG A 6 -16.28 -2.88 -9.75
N VAL A 7 -15.72 -1.68 -9.77
CA VAL A 7 -15.75 -0.78 -10.93
C VAL A 7 -14.36 -0.20 -11.10
N PHE A 8 -13.77 -0.40 -12.26
CA PHE A 8 -12.60 0.35 -12.68
C PHE A 8 -13.05 1.71 -13.22
N LYS A 9 -12.46 2.80 -12.71
CA LYS A 9 -12.87 4.17 -13.04
C LYS A 9 -11.77 4.85 -13.82
N ARG A 10 -12.17 5.64 -14.81
CA ARG A 10 -11.33 6.52 -15.62
C ARG A 10 -11.96 7.89 -15.61
N ASN A 11 -11.32 8.84 -14.92
CA ASN A 11 -11.85 10.19 -14.71
C ASN A 11 -10.89 11.21 -15.30
N THR A 12 -11.37 12.08 -16.18
CA THR A 12 -10.62 13.25 -16.65
C THR A 12 -11.06 14.48 -15.85
N TYR A 13 -10.10 15.13 -15.21
CA TYR A 13 -10.31 16.29 -14.35
C TYR A 13 -10.21 17.60 -15.15
N PRO A 14 -10.70 18.74 -14.61
CA PRO A 14 -10.66 20.02 -15.31
C PRO A 14 -9.27 20.52 -15.72
N ASN A 15 -8.20 20.04 -15.07
CA ASN A 15 -6.82 20.32 -15.44
C ASN A 15 -6.32 19.48 -16.64
N GLY A 16 -7.17 18.65 -17.25
CA GLY A 16 -6.84 17.79 -18.38
C GLY A 16 -6.19 16.45 -17.98
N LEU A 17 -5.89 16.24 -16.70
CA LEU A 17 -5.34 14.99 -16.20
C LEU A 17 -6.41 13.90 -16.17
N THR A 18 -6.10 12.72 -16.68
CA THR A 18 -6.90 11.51 -16.58
C THR A 18 -6.28 10.60 -15.52
N VAL A 19 -7.03 10.33 -14.45
CA VAL A 19 -6.65 9.35 -13.42
C VAL A 19 -7.52 8.12 -13.58
N THR A 20 -6.88 6.96 -13.66
CA THR A 20 -7.54 5.66 -13.59
C THR A 20 -7.33 5.02 -12.22
N MET A 21 -8.33 4.27 -11.75
CA MET A 21 -8.31 3.67 -10.42
C MET A 21 -9.23 2.46 -10.29
N SER A 22 -8.83 1.51 -9.44
CA SER A 22 -9.68 0.40 -9.02
C SER A 22 -10.65 0.84 -7.93
N SER A 23 -11.95 0.50 -8.01
CA SER A 23 -12.94 1.02 -7.06
C SER A 23 -14.20 0.13 -6.97
N THR A 24 -15.25 0.67 -6.36
CA THR A 24 -16.60 0.09 -6.19
C THR A 24 -17.66 1.15 -6.52
N PRO A 25 -18.91 0.79 -6.86
CA PRO A 25 -19.98 1.76 -7.05
C PRO A 25 -20.16 2.67 -5.81
N GLY A 26 -20.46 3.94 -6.04
CA GLY A 26 -20.73 4.93 -4.98
C GLY A 26 -19.50 5.61 -4.38
N LEU A 27 -18.31 5.02 -4.45
CA LEU A 27 -17.08 5.73 -4.07
C LEU A 27 -16.64 6.70 -5.18
N ILE A 28 -15.94 7.77 -4.84
CA ILE A 28 -15.32 8.70 -5.82
C ILE A 28 -13.79 8.62 -5.83
N HIS A 29 -13.24 7.70 -5.03
CA HIS A 29 -11.83 7.38 -4.87
C HIS A 29 -11.63 5.88 -5.08
N SER A 30 -10.37 5.42 -5.11
CA SER A 30 -10.08 3.99 -5.04
C SER A 30 -10.56 3.41 -3.71
N LYS A 31 -10.91 2.13 -3.73
CA LYS A 31 -11.24 1.39 -2.50
C LYS A 31 -9.99 0.72 -1.91
N ASP A 32 -8.97 0.53 -2.74
CA ASP A 32 -8.00 -0.55 -2.59
C ASP A 32 -6.76 -0.19 -1.75
N ASP A 33 -5.93 0.80 -2.07
CA ASP A 33 -5.97 1.80 -3.14
C ASP A 33 -4.95 1.59 -4.30
N PHE A 34 -5.34 1.94 -5.53
CA PHE A 34 -4.47 1.93 -6.73
C PHE A 34 -4.90 3.01 -7.73
N TYR A 35 -3.99 3.95 -8.04
CA TYR A 35 -4.19 5.07 -8.95
C TYR A 35 -3.08 5.17 -9.99
N VAL A 36 -3.45 5.53 -11.21
CA VAL A 36 -2.51 5.82 -12.30
C VAL A 36 -2.92 7.11 -12.98
N GLN A 37 -2.00 8.06 -13.09
CA GLN A 37 -2.14 9.19 -14.01
C GLN A 37 -1.90 8.69 -15.45
N GLU A 38 -2.97 8.40 -16.18
CA GLU A 38 -2.89 7.79 -17.52
C GLU A 38 -2.13 8.68 -18.52
N ASN A 39 -2.32 9.99 -18.45
CA ASN A 39 -1.60 11.00 -19.24
C ASN A 39 -0.76 11.93 -18.36
N GLY A 40 -0.25 11.41 -17.24
CA GLY A 40 0.72 12.07 -16.37
C GLY A 40 1.84 11.10 -16.02
N ASN A 41 2.47 11.28 -14.86
CA ASN A 41 3.74 10.59 -14.54
C ASN A 41 3.64 9.67 -13.34
N LEU A 42 2.57 9.79 -12.54
CA LEU A 42 2.49 9.17 -11.23
C LEU A 42 1.65 7.90 -11.21
N ILE A 43 2.20 6.89 -10.55
CA ILE A 43 1.48 5.71 -10.07
C ILE A 43 1.50 5.76 -8.55
N ALA A 44 0.33 5.66 -7.91
CA ALA A 44 0.21 5.69 -6.46
C ALA A 44 -0.58 4.49 -5.94
N VAL A 45 -0.02 3.79 -4.97
CA VAL A 45 -0.61 2.60 -4.33
C VAL A 45 -0.33 2.66 -2.83
N GLU A 46 -1.09 1.91 -2.03
CA GLU A 46 -0.81 1.80 -0.60
C GLU A 46 -1.01 0.40 -0.05
N THR A 47 -0.50 0.19 1.16
CA THR A 47 -1.03 -0.84 2.06
C THR A 47 -1.28 -0.26 3.45
N THR A 48 -2.37 -0.67 4.08
CA THR A 48 -2.78 -0.15 5.39
C THR A 48 -1.91 -0.69 6.51
N ASN A 49 -1.40 0.18 7.37
CA ASN A 49 -0.72 -0.18 8.60
C ASN A 49 -1.71 -0.13 9.78
N SER A 50 -1.68 -1.15 10.63
CA SER A 50 -2.58 -1.25 11.79
C SER A 50 -2.08 -0.40 12.95
N MET A 51 -2.99 0.32 13.61
CA MET A 51 -2.68 1.04 14.85
C MET A 51 -2.80 0.09 16.04
N TYR A 52 -1.68 -0.49 16.50
CA TYR A 52 -1.67 -1.37 17.66
C TYR A 52 -1.60 -0.63 18.99
N ASP A 53 -0.96 0.54 19.04
CA ASP A 53 -0.97 1.39 20.24
C ASP A 53 -2.37 1.97 20.51
N GLN A 54 -3.09 1.34 21.44
CA GLN A 54 -4.44 1.75 21.83
C GLN A 54 -4.49 3.06 22.60
N LYS A 55 -3.39 3.48 23.26
CA LYS A 55 -3.34 4.76 23.96
C LYS A 55 -3.30 5.89 22.95
N ILE A 56 -2.45 5.78 21.92
CA ILE A 56 -2.39 6.73 20.81
C ILE A 56 -3.70 6.69 20.02
N ALA A 57 -4.24 5.51 19.71
CA ALA A 57 -5.53 5.36 19.04
C ALA A 57 -6.67 6.10 19.76
N ALA A 58 -6.72 6.01 21.10
CA ALA A 58 -7.74 6.68 21.90
C ALA A 58 -7.65 8.22 21.83
N THR A 59 -6.48 8.79 21.54
CA THR A 59 -6.32 10.25 21.44
C THR A 59 -7.13 10.86 20.29
N LEU A 60 -7.40 10.07 19.23
CA LEU A 60 -8.17 10.52 18.08
C LEU A 60 -9.58 10.98 18.48
N ALA A 61 -10.25 10.25 19.38
CA ALA A 61 -11.59 10.58 19.86
C ALA A 61 -11.63 11.86 20.71
N THR A 62 -10.49 12.22 21.32
CA THR A 62 -10.35 13.39 22.19
C THR A 62 -9.60 14.55 21.52
N ASN A 63 -9.21 14.41 20.25
CA ASN A 63 -8.41 15.41 19.56
C ASN A 63 -9.25 16.69 19.38
N PRO A 64 -8.88 17.83 20.00
CA PRO A 64 -9.64 19.07 19.90
C PRO A 64 -9.67 19.63 18.46
N ASP A 65 -8.70 19.24 17.64
CA ASP A 65 -8.57 19.61 16.24
C ASP A 65 -9.21 18.58 15.29
N ALA A 66 -9.94 17.58 15.80
CA ALA A 66 -10.63 16.57 14.97
C ALA A 66 -11.63 17.16 13.97
N ARG A 67 -12.05 18.42 14.15
CA ARG A 67 -12.90 19.18 13.19
C ARG A 67 -12.11 19.90 12.09
N HIS A 68 -10.79 19.91 12.18
CA HIS A 68 -9.85 20.58 11.28
C HIS A 68 -8.93 19.57 10.58
N VAL A 69 -9.44 18.39 10.26
CA VAL A 69 -8.71 17.33 9.56
C VAL A 69 -9.31 17.06 8.17
N CYS A 70 -8.48 16.53 7.28
CA CYS A 70 -8.90 16.02 5.99
C CYS A 70 -8.78 14.49 6.00
N LEU A 71 -9.87 13.77 5.67
CA LEU A 71 -9.85 12.31 5.68
C LEU A 71 -8.87 11.79 4.60
N SER A 72 -8.25 10.64 4.87
CA SER A 72 -7.25 10.03 3.96
C SER A 72 -7.73 9.96 2.50
N TRP A 73 -9.00 9.60 2.29
CA TRP A 73 -9.59 9.52 0.95
C TRP A 73 -9.66 10.88 0.22
N GLN A 74 -9.83 11.99 0.94
CA GLN A 74 -9.81 13.33 0.35
C GLN A 74 -8.37 13.73 0.02
N ARG A 75 -7.44 13.43 0.93
CA ARG A 75 -6.03 13.77 0.80
C ARG A 75 -5.37 13.08 -0.37
N VAL A 76 -5.60 11.77 -0.55
CA VAL A 76 -5.08 11.06 -1.73
C VAL A 76 -5.64 11.62 -3.02
N MET A 77 -6.94 11.93 -3.08
CA MET A 77 -7.57 12.48 -4.28
C MET A 77 -6.99 13.85 -4.64
N SER A 78 -6.76 14.73 -3.66
CA SER A 78 -6.07 16.00 -3.90
C SER A 78 -4.64 15.77 -4.37
N SER A 79 -3.90 14.86 -3.73
CA SER A 79 -2.49 14.61 -4.04
C SER A 79 -2.31 14.05 -5.45
N ILE A 80 -3.09 13.03 -5.83
CA ILE A 80 -2.96 12.39 -7.15
C ILE A 80 -3.46 13.28 -8.31
N VAL A 81 -4.41 14.18 -8.07
CA VAL A 81 -4.96 15.04 -9.13
C VAL A 81 -4.11 16.29 -9.37
N PHE A 82 -3.44 16.81 -8.33
CA PHE A 82 -2.74 18.09 -8.38
C PHE A 82 -1.21 18.01 -8.34
N SER A 83 -0.63 16.81 -8.25
CA SER A 83 0.83 16.62 -8.27
C SER A 83 1.27 16.07 -9.61
N SER A 84 2.45 16.48 -10.07
CA SER A 84 3.10 15.98 -11.28
C SER A 84 4.42 15.25 -11.00
N THR A 85 4.93 15.34 -9.77
CA THR A 85 6.11 14.61 -9.29
C THR A 85 5.83 13.84 -8.00
N ALA A 86 6.61 12.80 -7.71
CA ALA A 86 6.46 12.03 -6.48
C ALA A 86 6.69 12.86 -5.19
N PRO A 87 7.68 13.80 -5.13
CA PRO A 87 7.81 14.74 -4.02
C PRO A 87 6.58 15.62 -3.81
N GLU A 88 6.04 16.23 -4.88
CA GLU A 88 4.82 17.05 -4.78
C GLU A 88 3.65 16.25 -4.20
N PHE A 89 3.52 14.97 -4.58
CA PHE A 89 2.48 14.10 -4.03
C PHE A 89 2.63 13.93 -2.53
N VAL A 90 3.80 13.52 -2.04
CA VAL A 90 3.98 13.22 -0.62
C VAL A 90 3.91 14.49 0.23
N ASP A 91 4.34 15.63 -0.31
CA ASP A 91 4.23 16.94 0.32
C ASP A 91 2.77 17.33 0.47
N SER A 92 2.02 17.28 -0.64
CA SER A 92 0.58 17.55 -0.67
C SER A 92 -0.18 16.63 0.29
N PHE A 93 0.17 15.36 0.38
CA PHE A 93 -0.52 14.40 1.24
C PHE A 93 -0.30 14.69 2.74
N VAL A 94 0.90 15.10 3.13
CA VAL A 94 1.27 15.38 4.53
C VAL A 94 0.75 16.74 4.99
N GLU A 95 0.78 17.76 4.13
CA GLU A 95 0.39 19.13 4.47
C GLU A 95 -1.12 19.30 4.69
N GLN A 96 -1.94 18.40 4.12
CA GLN A 96 -3.40 18.51 4.12
C GLN A 96 -4.08 18.07 5.44
N ALA A 97 -3.59 18.52 6.60
CA ALA A 97 -4.22 18.28 7.91
C ALA A 97 -4.57 16.80 8.16
N ASN A 98 -3.53 15.98 8.39
CA ASN A 98 -3.62 14.54 8.64
C ASN A 98 -4.72 14.18 9.67
N SER A 99 -5.63 13.28 9.27
CA SER A 99 -6.73 12.79 10.10
C SER A 99 -6.36 11.70 11.10
N GLY A 100 -5.21 11.05 10.96
CA GLY A 100 -4.86 9.86 11.75
C GLY A 100 -5.77 8.65 11.49
N THR A 101 -6.48 8.66 10.36
CA THR A 101 -7.42 7.61 9.94
C THR A 101 -7.00 7.02 8.61
N TYR A 102 -7.26 5.71 8.43
CA TYR A 102 -6.78 4.94 7.28
C TYR A 102 -5.27 5.13 7.10
N ASN A 103 -4.54 4.70 8.14
CA ASN A 103 -3.11 4.88 8.29
C ASN A 103 -2.39 3.90 7.38
N ASN A 104 -1.70 4.40 6.36
CA ASN A 104 -1.18 3.60 5.26
C ASN A 104 0.29 3.94 5.02
N GLN A 105 1.00 3.03 4.37
CA GLN A 105 2.21 3.35 3.61
C GLN A 105 1.78 3.62 2.17
N TRP A 106 1.75 4.89 1.77
CA TRP A 106 1.61 5.28 0.37
C TRP A 106 2.96 5.16 -0.32
N MET A 107 2.95 4.60 -1.52
CA MET A 107 4.08 4.50 -2.42
C MET A 107 3.72 5.20 -3.71
N VAL A 108 4.57 6.13 -4.14
CA VAL A 108 4.37 6.90 -5.37
C VAL A 108 5.60 6.80 -6.24
N VAL A 109 5.40 6.35 -7.48
CA VAL A 109 6.45 6.21 -8.48
C VAL A 109 6.24 7.28 -9.54
N ASP A 110 7.31 8.01 -9.85
CA ASP A 110 7.40 8.94 -10.97
C ASP A 110 8.08 8.26 -12.15
N VAL A 111 7.27 7.89 -13.14
CA VAL A 111 7.69 7.14 -14.32
C VAL A 111 8.61 7.98 -15.22
N ASN A 112 8.39 9.29 -15.32
CA ASN A 112 9.21 10.15 -16.16
C ASN A 112 10.61 10.33 -15.58
N ARG A 113 10.71 10.55 -14.26
CA ARG A 113 12.03 10.60 -13.61
C ARG A 113 12.81 9.31 -13.81
N HIS A 114 12.14 8.16 -13.74
CA HIS A 114 12.80 6.88 -14.06
C HIS A 114 13.31 6.83 -15.51
N HIS A 115 12.49 7.25 -16.48
CA HIS A 115 12.89 7.29 -17.90
C HIS A 115 14.05 8.26 -18.18
N GLU A 116 14.16 9.33 -17.41
CA GLU A 116 15.27 10.29 -17.46
C GLU A 116 16.57 9.73 -16.83
N GLY A 117 16.52 8.55 -16.21
CA GLY A 117 17.66 7.94 -15.53
C GLY A 117 17.98 8.58 -14.18
N ALA A 118 17.00 9.24 -13.55
CA ALA A 118 17.18 9.81 -12.21
C ALA A 118 17.45 8.71 -11.18
N THR A 119 18.25 9.05 -10.16
CA THR A 119 18.56 8.16 -9.03
C THR A 119 17.87 8.59 -7.74
N ASP A 120 17.18 9.73 -7.76
CA ASP A 120 16.43 10.33 -6.68
C ASP A 120 15.02 10.70 -7.14
N GLU A 121 14.11 10.77 -6.17
CA GLU A 121 12.70 11.17 -6.34
C GLU A 121 11.92 10.32 -7.37
N VAL A 122 12.47 9.18 -7.81
CA VAL A 122 11.81 8.19 -8.68
C VAL A 122 10.70 7.49 -7.92
N ALA A 123 10.95 7.17 -6.65
CA ALA A 123 9.96 6.56 -5.78
C ALA A 123 10.02 7.19 -4.39
N MET A 124 8.89 7.73 -3.96
CA MET A 124 8.69 8.31 -2.64
C MET A 124 7.68 7.46 -1.88
N ILE A 125 7.86 7.36 -0.56
CA ILE A 125 6.85 6.82 0.33
C ILE A 125 6.43 7.85 1.36
N VAL A 126 5.19 7.72 1.85
CA VAL A 126 4.74 8.39 3.07
C VAL A 126 3.99 7.41 3.94
N GLU A 127 4.36 7.36 5.21
CA GLU A 127 3.66 6.63 6.25
C GLU A 127 3.04 7.61 7.23
N GLN A 128 1.81 7.32 7.66
CA GLN A 128 1.08 8.19 8.57
C GLN A 128 0.56 7.42 9.79
N SER A 129 0.47 8.15 10.90
CA SER A 129 -0.13 7.75 12.16
C SER A 129 -0.97 8.91 12.70
N ILE A 130 -1.55 8.76 13.88
CA ILE A 130 -2.31 9.83 14.54
C ILE A 130 -1.36 10.95 14.95
N GLY A 131 -1.56 12.14 14.36
CA GLY A 131 -0.77 13.34 14.64
C GLY A 131 0.66 13.31 14.10
N TYR A 132 0.97 12.37 13.20
CA TYR A 132 2.34 12.15 12.73
C TYR A 132 2.36 11.60 11.32
N SER A 133 3.34 12.03 10.52
CA SER A 133 3.61 11.48 9.20
C SER A 133 5.11 11.54 8.92
N HIS A 134 5.63 10.51 8.25
CA HIS A 134 7.00 10.44 7.77
C HIS A 134 7.00 10.21 6.26
N LYS A 135 7.62 11.09 5.49
CA LYS A 135 7.86 10.92 4.04
C LYS A 135 9.34 10.71 3.76
N GLY A 136 9.67 9.91 2.76
CA GLY A 136 11.06 9.66 2.40
C GLY A 136 11.24 9.13 0.98
N ASP A 137 12.41 9.40 0.42
CA ASP A 137 12.85 8.90 -0.87
C ASP A 137 13.40 7.48 -0.72
N ILE A 138 12.86 6.54 -1.48
CA ILE A 138 13.28 5.13 -1.52
C ILE A 138 13.92 4.76 -2.86
N SER A 139 14.23 5.73 -3.71
CA SER A 139 14.76 5.51 -5.06
C SER A 139 16.02 4.68 -5.05
N SER A 140 16.97 4.96 -4.15
CA SER A 140 18.19 4.16 -4.00
C SER A 140 17.87 2.70 -3.66
N VAL A 141 16.97 2.47 -2.70
CA VAL A 141 16.56 1.11 -2.32
C VAL A 141 15.88 0.40 -3.48
N LEU A 142 14.96 1.06 -4.17
CA LEU A 142 14.24 0.49 -5.32
C LEU A 142 15.20 0.14 -6.46
N LEU A 143 16.11 1.04 -6.82
CA LEU A 143 17.04 0.87 -7.94
C LEU A 143 18.12 -0.17 -7.65
N ASP A 144 18.70 -0.16 -6.44
CA ASP A 144 19.74 -1.11 -6.05
C ASP A 144 19.18 -2.53 -5.90
N ARG A 145 17.97 -2.66 -5.35
CA ARG A 145 17.33 -3.94 -5.07
C ARG A 145 16.56 -4.50 -6.27
N GLY A 146 16.11 -3.63 -7.17
CA GLY A 146 15.23 -3.96 -8.29
C GLY A 146 13.74 -4.07 -7.93
N TYR A 147 13.36 -3.87 -6.66
CA TYR A 147 11.96 -3.85 -6.24
C TYR A 147 11.76 -3.13 -4.91
N TRP A 148 10.52 -2.71 -4.68
CA TRP A 148 9.99 -2.29 -3.38
C TRP A 148 8.83 -3.20 -2.99
N LYS A 149 8.66 -3.45 -1.68
CA LYS A 149 7.60 -4.31 -1.14
C LYS A 149 6.89 -3.64 0.02
N SER A 150 5.58 -3.81 0.08
CA SER A 150 4.70 -3.27 1.13
C SER A 150 3.68 -4.31 1.53
N TYR A 151 3.48 -4.51 2.84
CA TYR A 151 2.73 -5.64 3.38
C TYR A 151 2.15 -5.35 4.77
N ASN A 152 1.56 -4.16 4.94
CA ASN A 152 0.86 -3.73 6.16
C ASN A 152 1.76 -3.63 7.41
N ILE A 153 3.04 -3.36 7.25
CA ILE A 153 3.98 -3.09 8.34
C ILE A 153 4.77 -1.81 7.97
N PRO A 154 4.85 -0.81 8.87
CA PRO A 154 5.60 0.40 8.63
C PRO A 154 7.08 0.12 8.34
N TYR A 155 7.64 0.82 7.36
CA TYR A 155 9.06 0.79 7.01
C TYR A 155 9.87 1.72 7.90
N PHE A 156 9.36 2.93 8.19
CA PHE A 156 10.10 3.90 8.98
C PHE A 156 10.08 3.48 10.46
N PRO A 157 11.25 3.34 11.13
CA PRO A 157 11.31 2.86 12.50
C PRO A 157 10.51 3.69 13.51
N ASP A 158 10.42 5.00 13.30
CA ASP A 158 9.64 5.91 14.15
C ASP A 158 8.13 5.68 14.01
N VAL A 159 7.63 5.48 12.79
CA VAL A 159 6.23 5.12 12.54
C VAL A 159 5.92 3.72 13.07
N TYR A 160 6.84 2.77 12.86
CA TYR A 160 6.74 1.41 13.41
C TYR A 160 6.56 1.43 14.93
N GLU A 161 7.41 2.17 15.64
CA GLU A 161 7.34 2.33 17.10
C GLU A 161 6.05 3.06 17.52
N GLN A 162 5.72 4.18 16.88
CA GLN A 162 4.51 4.95 17.22
C GLN A 162 3.23 4.14 17.03
N MET A 163 3.18 3.26 16.03
CA MET A 163 2.02 2.41 15.78
C MET A 163 1.96 1.18 16.70
N GLY A 164 2.98 0.96 17.54
CA GLY A 164 3.03 -0.12 18.51
C GLY A 164 3.37 -1.49 17.92
N TYR A 165 4.02 -1.53 16.75
CA TYR A 165 4.54 -2.78 16.21
C TYR A 165 5.72 -3.28 17.07
N ASN A 166 5.95 -4.58 17.05
CA ASN A 166 7.07 -5.19 17.76
C ASN A 166 7.57 -6.45 17.04
N ASP A 167 8.87 -6.68 17.07
CA ASP A 167 9.51 -7.85 16.44
C ASP A 167 9.34 -9.15 17.24
N SER A 168 8.72 -9.11 18.44
CA SER A 168 8.49 -10.34 19.21
C SER A 168 7.45 -11.26 18.57
N ASP A 169 6.57 -10.68 17.75
CA ASP A 169 5.72 -11.41 16.82
C ASP A 169 6.34 -11.37 15.42
N LYS A 170 6.70 -12.56 14.89
CA LYS A 170 7.25 -12.71 13.54
C LYS A 170 6.36 -12.04 12.48
N GLN A 171 5.03 -12.11 12.61
CA GLN A 171 4.12 -11.53 11.63
C GLN A 171 3.97 -10.00 11.75
N SER A 172 4.45 -9.42 12.85
CA SER A 172 4.57 -7.97 13.07
C SER A 172 5.97 -7.44 12.74
N SER A 173 6.94 -8.31 12.48
CA SER A 173 8.29 -7.91 12.07
C SER A 173 8.33 -7.47 10.62
N TYR A 174 8.92 -6.31 10.35
CA TYR A 174 9.06 -5.80 8.98
C TYR A 174 9.89 -6.73 8.09
N HIS A 175 10.90 -7.40 8.64
CA HIS A 175 11.81 -8.25 7.86
C HIS A 175 11.44 -9.73 7.89
N GLN A 176 10.70 -10.19 8.90
CA GLN A 176 10.51 -11.63 9.15
C GLN A 176 9.08 -12.11 8.87
N CYS A 177 8.11 -11.22 8.62
CA CYS A 177 6.76 -11.68 8.31
C CYS A 177 6.73 -12.48 6.99
N ALA A 178 5.76 -13.38 6.85
CA ALA A 178 5.74 -14.32 5.72
C ALA A 178 5.74 -13.62 4.36
N ARG A 179 5.01 -12.49 4.22
CA ARG A 179 4.99 -11.70 2.99
C ARG A 179 6.34 -11.04 2.69
N SER A 180 7.04 -10.60 3.73
CA SER A 180 8.38 -10.04 3.62
C SER A 180 9.38 -11.09 3.11
N GLU A 181 9.36 -12.29 3.70
CA GLU A 181 10.24 -13.40 3.32
C GLU A 181 9.92 -13.93 1.91
N ILE A 182 8.64 -14.08 1.54
CA ILE A 182 8.23 -14.51 0.19
C ILE A 182 8.65 -13.47 -0.86
N SER A 183 8.41 -12.18 -0.61
CA SER A 183 8.86 -11.13 -1.52
C SER A 183 10.38 -11.13 -1.69
N ASP A 184 11.13 -11.38 -0.63
CA ASP A 184 12.60 -11.38 -0.72
C ASP A 184 13.16 -12.55 -1.51
N ARG A 185 12.48 -13.70 -1.43
CA ARG A 185 12.79 -14.89 -2.20
C ARG A 185 12.46 -14.72 -3.68
N ASP A 186 11.28 -14.19 -3.99
CA ASP A 186 10.69 -14.33 -5.34
C ASP A 186 10.76 -13.07 -6.20
N ALA A 187 10.65 -11.87 -5.60
CA ALA A 187 10.61 -10.61 -6.36
C ALA A 187 11.84 -10.39 -7.27
N PRO A 188 13.08 -10.74 -6.88
CA PRO A 188 14.25 -10.63 -7.76
C PRO A 188 14.17 -11.46 -9.05
N HIS A 189 13.27 -12.43 -9.13
CA HIS A 189 13.13 -13.36 -10.25
C HIS A 189 11.98 -13.00 -11.20
N LEU A 190 11.21 -11.95 -10.90
CA LEU A 190 10.10 -11.50 -11.74
C LEU A 190 10.67 -10.73 -12.94
N ALA A 191 10.63 -11.33 -14.12
CA ALA A 191 11.27 -10.79 -15.32
C ALA A 191 10.29 -10.06 -16.23
N ASN A 192 8.99 -10.34 -16.10
CA ASN A 192 7.97 -9.82 -17.01
C ASN A 192 6.62 -9.59 -16.31
N LEU A 193 5.68 -9.01 -17.06
CA LEU A 193 4.35 -8.68 -16.56
C LEU A 193 3.56 -9.91 -16.06
N GLU A 194 3.69 -11.06 -16.72
CA GLU A 194 3.03 -12.31 -16.35
C GLU A 194 3.57 -12.85 -15.02
N ASP A 195 4.87 -12.74 -14.79
CA ASP A 195 5.49 -13.09 -13.51
C ASP A 195 4.93 -12.21 -12.38
N VAL A 196 4.85 -10.89 -12.60
CA VAL A 196 4.29 -9.94 -11.60
C VAL A 196 2.82 -10.23 -11.33
N MET A 197 2.02 -10.51 -12.36
CA MET A 197 0.61 -10.89 -12.20
C MET A 197 0.46 -12.20 -11.42
N SER A 198 1.31 -13.20 -11.71
CA SER A 198 1.29 -14.49 -11.02
C SER A 198 1.71 -14.35 -9.56
N PHE A 199 2.80 -13.61 -9.30
CA PHE A 199 3.28 -13.31 -7.95
C PHE A 199 2.23 -12.54 -7.12
N SER A 200 1.54 -11.58 -7.74
CA SER A 200 0.47 -10.81 -7.07
C SER A 200 -0.73 -11.68 -6.66
N ARG A 201 -0.85 -12.89 -7.19
CA ARG A 201 -1.89 -13.87 -6.87
C ARG A 201 -1.36 -15.08 -6.09
N TYR A 202 -0.09 -15.03 -5.67
CA TYR A 202 0.60 -16.17 -5.07
C TYR A 202 -0.01 -16.58 -3.73
N ASN A 203 -0.46 -17.84 -3.67
CA ASN A 203 -0.87 -18.51 -2.43
C ASN A 203 -0.72 -20.03 -2.56
N GLU A 204 0.50 -20.50 -2.34
CA GLU A 204 0.85 -21.91 -2.31
C GLU A 204 1.02 -22.41 -0.86
N TYR A 205 0.12 -21.98 0.05
CA TYR A 205 0.30 -22.16 1.49
C TYR A 205 0.47 -23.60 1.99
N LEU A 206 0.07 -24.60 1.18
CA LEU A 206 0.21 -26.02 1.50
C LEU A 206 1.63 -26.55 1.23
N THR A 207 2.36 -25.91 0.33
CA THR A 207 3.65 -26.38 -0.19
C THR A 207 4.78 -25.38 0.07
N ASP A 208 4.48 -24.08 0.18
CA ASP A 208 5.45 -23.06 0.57
C ASP A 208 5.76 -23.17 2.08
N PRO A 209 7.01 -23.50 2.46
CA PRO A 209 7.38 -23.60 3.87
C PRO A 209 7.25 -22.27 4.63
N ILE A 210 7.36 -21.11 3.97
CA ILE A 210 7.21 -19.79 4.61
C ILE A 210 5.77 -19.55 5.08
N SER A 211 4.80 -20.16 4.39
CA SER A 211 3.39 -20.05 4.76
C SER A 211 2.99 -20.93 5.95
N GLU A 212 3.85 -21.86 6.37
CA GLU A 212 3.64 -22.73 7.56
C GLU A 212 2.31 -23.51 7.54
N GLY A 213 1.77 -23.82 6.35
CA GLY A 213 0.47 -24.46 6.21
C GLY A 213 -0.73 -23.54 6.49
N CYS A 214 -0.50 -22.24 6.67
CA CYS A 214 -1.53 -21.24 6.93
C CYS A 214 -1.82 -20.38 5.70
N ALA A 215 -3.04 -20.49 5.16
CA ALA A 215 -3.51 -19.77 3.97
C ALA A 215 -3.53 -18.23 4.10
N ARG A 216 -3.29 -17.69 5.30
CA ARG A 216 -3.17 -16.25 5.58
C ARG A 216 -1.76 -15.73 5.30
N LEU A 217 -0.76 -16.59 5.42
CA LEU A 217 0.66 -16.25 5.38
C LEU A 217 1.21 -16.35 3.96
N SER A 218 0.60 -15.60 3.03
CA SER A 218 1.03 -15.51 1.64
C SER A 218 0.72 -14.13 1.07
N ILE A 219 1.26 -13.81 -0.12
CA ILE A 219 1.01 -12.55 -0.84
C ILE A 219 -0.50 -12.34 -1.05
N ALA A 220 -1.19 -13.31 -1.66
CA ALA A 220 -2.63 -13.26 -1.91
C ALA A 220 -3.39 -14.11 -0.88
N SER A 221 -3.49 -13.62 0.36
CA SER A 221 -4.08 -14.38 1.48
C SER A 221 -5.51 -14.92 1.21
N ARG A 222 -5.82 -16.07 1.81
CA ARG A 222 -7.10 -16.81 1.69
C ARG A 222 -7.61 -17.23 3.06
N TYR A 223 -8.20 -16.29 3.80
CA TYR A 223 -8.62 -16.55 5.18
C TYR A 223 -9.78 -17.53 5.27
N ASP A 224 -10.53 -17.73 4.19
CA ASP A 224 -11.59 -18.72 4.11
C ASP A 224 -11.06 -20.16 4.15
N LEU A 225 -9.80 -20.36 3.74
CA LEU A 225 -9.09 -21.63 3.83
C LEU A 225 -8.29 -21.79 5.14
N SER A 226 -8.29 -20.76 6.00
CA SER A 226 -7.55 -20.81 7.26
C SER A 226 -8.22 -21.71 8.29
N THR A 227 -7.42 -22.45 9.05
CA THR A 227 -7.91 -23.28 10.16
C THR A 227 -7.17 -22.91 11.43
N GLN A 228 -7.84 -22.99 12.58
CA GLN A 228 -7.18 -22.68 13.86
C GLN A 228 -5.98 -23.62 14.12
N ALA A 229 -6.06 -24.87 13.67
CA ALA A 229 -4.99 -25.84 13.82
C ALA A 229 -3.70 -25.46 13.06
N LYS A 230 -3.82 -24.72 11.95
CA LYS A 230 -2.68 -24.31 11.11
C LYS A 230 -2.29 -22.85 11.27
N CYS A 231 -3.25 -21.99 11.60
CA CYS A 231 -3.06 -20.54 11.66
C CYS A 231 -3.09 -19.97 13.09
N GLY A 232 -3.26 -20.82 14.10
CA GLY A 232 -3.33 -20.41 15.50
C GLY A 232 -4.75 -20.17 16.04
N ALA A 233 -4.84 -19.98 17.36
CA ALA A 233 -6.11 -19.74 18.03
C ALA A 233 -6.80 -18.47 17.51
N GLY A 234 -8.12 -18.52 17.32
CA GLY A 234 -8.89 -17.40 16.74
C GLY A 234 -8.74 -17.24 15.22
N ALA A 235 -7.85 -17.99 14.57
CA ALA A 235 -7.59 -17.91 13.13
C ALA A 235 -8.43 -18.91 12.31
N GLY A 236 -9.73 -19.03 12.63
CA GLY A 236 -10.66 -19.87 11.86
C GLY A 236 -11.04 -19.27 10.49
N PRO A 237 -11.81 -20.00 9.66
CA PRO A 237 -12.26 -19.52 8.36
C PRO A 237 -12.98 -18.16 8.46
N GLN A 238 -12.58 -17.20 7.62
CA GLN A 238 -13.20 -15.89 7.52
C GLN A 238 -13.39 -15.53 6.05
N ALA A 239 -14.49 -14.85 5.71
CA ALA A 239 -14.70 -14.33 4.37
C ALA A 239 -13.81 -13.10 4.11
N PHE A 240 -12.49 -13.29 4.10
CA PHE A 240 -11.46 -12.26 3.97
C PHE A 240 -10.26 -12.79 3.19
N GLY A 241 -9.48 -11.88 2.60
CA GLY A 241 -8.30 -12.23 1.81
C GLY A 241 -8.13 -11.31 0.61
N ALA A 242 -7.19 -11.66 -0.26
CA ALA A 242 -6.99 -10.96 -1.52
C ALA A 242 -8.20 -11.13 -2.45
N ILE A 243 -8.68 -10.02 -3.02
CA ILE A 243 -9.88 -10.01 -3.89
C ILE A 243 -9.59 -9.60 -5.34
N ASP A 244 -8.40 -9.07 -5.62
CA ASP A 244 -7.95 -8.67 -6.96
C ASP A 244 -6.41 -8.67 -7.04
N ALA A 245 -5.90 -8.31 -8.20
CA ALA A 245 -4.57 -7.74 -8.39
C ALA A 245 -4.68 -6.71 -9.54
N LYS A 246 -3.96 -5.59 -9.44
CA LYS A 246 -3.83 -4.61 -10.53
C LYS A 246 -2.35 -4.46 -10.81
N VAL A 247 -2.00 -4.47 -12.09
CA VAL A 247 -0.62 -4.30 -12.54
C VAL A 247 -0.62 -3.31 -13.69
N VAL A 248 0.35 -2.42 -13.69
CA VAL A 248 0.58 -1.41 -14.71
C VAL A 248 2.07 -1.38 -15.03
N THR A 249 2.39 -1.08 -16.28
CA THR A 249 3.76 -0.86 -16.75
C THR A 249 3.93 0.59 -17.17
N SER A 250 5.17 1.08 -17.23
CA SER A 250 5.43 2.44 -17.72
C SER A 250 4.92 2.69 -19.15
N LYS A 251 4.74 1.64 -19.95
CA LYS A 251 4.22 1.71 -21.33
C LYS A 251 2.71 1.97 -21.39
N ASP A 252 2.00 1.76 -20.29
CA ASP A 252 0.55 1.98 -20.21
C ASP A 252 0.20 3.46 -19.95
N LEU A 253 1.19 4.27 -19.56
CA LEU A 253 1.04 5.71 -19.41
C LEU A 253 1.41 6.41 -20.73
N THR A 254 0.63 7.42 -21.09
CA THR A 254 0.87 8.30 -22.25
C THR A 254 1.59 9.58 -21.80
N THR A 255 2.75 9.40 -21.17
CA THR A 255 3.66 10.47 -20.74
C THR A 255 4.20 11.28 -21.91
#